data_AF-A0A6J8CIZ6-F1
#
_entry.id   AF-A0A6J8CIZ6-F1
#
_cell.length_a   1.000
_cell.length_b   1.000
_cell.length_c   1.000
_cell.angle_alpha   90.00
_cell.angle_beta   90.00
_cell.angle_gamma   90.00
#
_symmetry.space_group_name_H-M   'P 1'
#
loop_
_entity.id
_entity.type
_entity.pdbx_description
1 polymer ?
#
loop_
_entity_poly.entity_id
_entity_poly.type
_entity_poly.pdbx_seq_one_letter_code
_entity_poly.pdbx_strand_id
1 'polypeptide(L)'
;MKFALCDRNYLPFSNLILRVHDVWTGILGDSFVFDFSNSLSVKAYDEMIKQFLELKWNLHRIGKNELNQAENVLFATYNNYTEFAENMKSNLYNALKIEETKHMNTFNKFINNSHLKHLMKHWRLIITEKLQTEQEKIIWTLQKDYEKLVERVKLKREQSLRQTEYEEELMKMVRNLNEDQGRSCR
;
A
#
# COMPACT_ATOMS: atom_id res chain seq x y z
N MET A 1 25.79 -13.25 55.14
CA MET A 1 24.63 -13.49 56.02
C MET A 1 23.68 -12.31 55.87
N LYS A 2 22.42 -12.60 55.51
CA LYS A 2 21.23 -11.73 55.50
C LYS A 2 21.23 -10.51 54.56
N PHE A 3 20.66 -10.74 53.38
CA PHE A 3 19.81 -9.74 52.72
C PHE A 3 18.65 -9.42 53.67
N ALA A 4 18.62 -8.20 54.20
CA ALA A 4 17.44 -7.65 54.85
C ALA A 4 16.70 -6.81 53.80
N LEU A 5 15.75 -7.44 53.12
CA LEU A 5 14.64 -6.76 52.47
C LEU A 5 13.83 -6.10 53.60
N CYS A 6 13.96 -4.78 53.72
CA CYS A 6 13.15 -3.99 54.63
C CYS A 6 12.31 -3.06 53.74
N ASP A 7 11.03 -3.42 53.60
CA ASP A 7 9.99 -2.59 53.01
C ASP A 7 9.98 -1.21 53.67
N ARG A 8 10.52 -0.21 52.98
CA ARG A 8 10.24 1.20 53.22
C ARG A 8 9.97 1.83 51.86
N ASN A 9 8.70 2.10 51.58
CA ASN A 9 8.21 2.75 50.36
C ASN A 9 8.67 4.22 50.18
N TYR A 10 9.67 4.68 50.93
CA TYR A 10 10.30 5.98 50.74
C TYR A 10 11.80 5.86 51.01
N LEU A 11 12.59 6.05 49.94
CA LEU A 11 14.04 6.18 50.04
C LEU A 11 14.37 7.47 50.80
N PRO A 12 15.22 7.43 51.84
CA PRO A 12 15.75 8.63 52.47
C PRO A 12 16.38 9.55 51.42
N PHE A 13 16.21 10.87 51.57
CA PHE A 13 16.77 11.86 50.62
C PHE A 13 18.29 11.69 50.43
N SER A 14 19.01 11.28 51.48
CA SER A 14 20.43 10.92 51.43
C SER A 14 20.73 9.77 50.47
N ASN A 15 19.85 8.76 50.40
CA ASN A 15 20.00 7.62 49.48
C ASN A 15 19.58 8.01 48.05
N LEU A 16 18.69 8.99 47.89
CA LEU A 16 18.37 9.57 46.58
C LEU A 16 19.55 10.39 46.04
N ILE A 17 20.18 11.23 46.87
CA ILE A 17 21.39 11.98 46.50
C ILE A 17 22.50 11.01 46.11
N LEU A 18 22.73 9.96 46.90
CA LEU A 18 23.73 8.95 46.59
C LEU A 18 23.42 8.23 45.27
N ARG A 19 22.15 7.85 45.01
CA ARG A 19 21.77 7.24 43.72
C ARG A 19 21.87 8.21 42.55
N VAL A 20 21.49 9.47 42.70
CA VAL A 20 21.64 10.49 41.67
C VAL A 20 23.12 10.73 41.39
N HIS A 21 23.94 10.79 42.43
CA HIS A 21 25.39 10.91 42.33
C HIS A 21 25.99 9.66 41.67
N ASP A 22 25.61 8.45 42.04
CA ASP A 22 26.11 7.20 41.46
C ASP A 22 25.69 7.06 39.99
N VAL A 23 24.45 7.44 39.64
CA VAL A 23 23.99 7.49 38.25
C VAL A 23 24.73 8.58 37.47
N TRP A 24 24.94 9.76 38.06
CA TRP A 24 25.68 10.85 37.44
C TRP A 24 27.16 10.51 37.24
N THR A 25 27.76 9.83 38.21
CA THR A 25 29.15 9.36 38.16
C THR A 25 29.28 8.17 37.21
N GLY A 26 28.25 7.32 37.08
CA GLY A 26 28.18 6.27 36.07
C GLY A 26 28.00 6.81 34.65
N ILE A 27 27.24 7.90 34.47
CA ILE A 27 27.12 8.63 33.20
C ILE A 27 28.46 9.27 32.79
N LEU A 28 29.21 9.79 33.76
CA LEU A 28 30.50 10.46 33.52
C LEU A 28 31.70 9.50 33.48
N GLY A 29 31.61 8.35 34.15
CA GLY A 29 32.72 7.44 34.42
C GLY A 29 32.76 6.22 33.52
N ASP A 30 31.61 5.70 33.11
CA ASP A 30 31.54 4.69 32.05
C ASP A 30 31.21 5.38 30.73
N SER A 31 31.69 4.78 29.64
CA SER A 31 31.29 5.10 28.27
C SER A 31 29.82 4.72 28.08
N PHE A 32 28.93 5.45 28.76
CA PHE A 32 27.49 5.42 28.56
C PHE A 32 27.24 6.02 27.18
N VAL A 33 27.40 5.21 26.14
CA VAL A 33 26.94 5.51 24.78
C VAL A 33 25.41 5.40 24.74
N PHE A 34 24.71 6.00 25.71
CA PHE A 34 23.38 6.51 25.45
C PHE A 34 23.57 7.80 24.70
N ASP A 35 23.87 7.66 23.41
CA ASP A 35 23.82 8.78 22.52
C ASP A 35 22.34 9.19 22.44
N PHE A 36 21.92 10.11 23.31
CA PHE A 36 20.57 10.66 23.33
C PHE A 36 20.21 11.17 21.93
N SER A 37 21.21 11.64 21.17
CA SER A 37 21.09 11.98 19.75
C SER A 37 20.62 10.79 18.92
N ASN A 38 21.18 9.59 19.13
CA ASN A 38 20.77 8.37 18.44
C ASN A 38 19.33 7.96 18.82
N SER A 39 18.96 8.02 20.10
CA SER A 39 17.59 7.70 20.53
C SER A 39 16.53 8.68 19.97
N LEU A 40 16.85 9.98 19.91
CA LEU A 40 16.00 11.00 19.31
C LEU A 40 15.96 10.89 17.79
N SER A 41 17.06 10.46 17.17
CA SER A 41 17.16 10.21 15.73
C SER A 41 16.32 8.99 15.33
N VAL A 42 16.36 7.91 16.10
CA VAL A 42 15.51 6.73 15.91
C VAL A 42 14.04 7.11 16.09
N LYS A 43 13.69 7.89 17.12
CA LYS A 43 12.32 8.37 17.30
C LYS A 43 11.84 9.25 16.14
N ALA A 44 12.69 10.17 15.67
CA ALA A 44 12.39 11.01 14.50
C ALA A 44 12.17 10.16 13.24
N TYR A 45 13.00 9.15 13.03
CA TYR A 45 12.86 8.21 11.93
C TYR A 45 11.56 7.40 12.03
N ASP A 46 11.23 6.85 13.20
CA ASP A 46 10.00 6.07 13.41
C ASP A 46 8.74 6.89 13.13
N GLU A 47 8.71 8.15 13.56
CA GLU A 47 7.61 9.07 13.27
C GLU A 47 7.46 9.31 11.77
N MET A 48 8.56 9.47 11.04
CA MET A 48 8.52 9.63 9.59
C MET A 48 8.15 8.33 8.87
N ILE A 49 8.57 7.17 9.38
CA ILE A 49 8.19 5.87 8.82
C ILE A 49 6.70 5.61 8.98
N LYS A 50 6.08 6.00 10.10
CA LYS A 50 4.62 5.89 10.26
C LYS A 50 3.88 6.69 9.18
N GLN A 51 4.30 7.93 8.94
CA GLN A 51 3.74 8.78 7.90
C GLN A 51 3.94 8.19 6.49
N PHE A 52 5.11 7.60 6.25
CA PHE A 52 5.41 6.89 5.01
C PHE A 52 4.51 5.67 4.81
N LEU A 53 4.33 4.85 5.85
CA LEU A 53 3.49 3.65 5.79
C LEU A 53 2.04 4.01 5.51
N GLU A 54 1.52 5.06 6.15
CA GLU A 54 0.17 5.57 5.88
C GLU A 54 -0.01 5.96 4.40
N LEU A 55 0.93 6.71 3.84
CA LEU A 55 0.90 7.05 2.43
C LEU A 55 1.00 5.82 1.54
N LYS A 56 1.93 4.91 1.83
CA LYS A 56 2.09 3.67 1.07
C LYS A 56 0.78 2.88 1.01
N TRP A 57 0.08 2.75 2.14
CA TRP A 57 -1.23 2.10 2.18
C TRP A 57 -2.28 2.85 1.35
N ASN A 58 -2.30 4.17 1.40
CA ASN A 58 -3.20 4.98 0.59
C ASN A 58 -2.93 4.83 -0.92
N LEU A 59 -1.67 4.82 -1.35
CA LEU A 59 -1.28 4.60 -2.75
C LEU A 59 -1.74 3.21 -3.24
N HIS A 60 -1.53 2.16 -2.43
CA HIS A 60 -2.02 0.83 -2.75
C HIS A 60 -3.55 0.79 -2.86
N ARG A 61 -4.26 1.48 -1.97
CA ARG A 61 -5.72 1.57 -2.00
C ARG A 61 -6.24 2.24 -3.27
N ILE A 62 -5.64 3.37 -3.66
CA ILE A 62 -5.97 4.06 -4.91
C ILE A 62 -5.75 3.11 -6.08
N GLY A 63 -4.58 2.49 -6.15
CA GLY A 63 -4.27 1.53 -7.19
C GLY A 63 -5.29 0.40 -7.35
N LYS A 64 -5.71 -0.20 -6.22
CA LYS A 64 -6.73 -1.26 -6.21
C LYS A 64 -8.10 -0.75 -6.66
N ASN A 65 -8.49 0.46 -6.25
CA ASN A 65 -9.75 1.05 -6.67
C ASN A 65 -9.78 1.30 -8.18
N GLU A 66 -8.69 1.82 -8.74
CA GLU A 66 -8.56 2.01 -10.19
C GLU A 66 -8.66 0.68 -10.94
N LEU A 67 -8.02 -0.38 -10.45
CA LEU A 67 -8.12 -1.71 -11.07
C LEU A 67 -9.57 -2.23 -11.07
N ASN A 68 -10.30 -2.08 -9.96
CA ASN A 68 -11.70 -2.49 -9.87
C ASN A 68 -12.60 -1.67 -10.81
N GLN A 69 -12.35 -0.37 -10.94
CA GLN A 69 -13.10 0.48 -11.88
C GLN A 69 -12.83 0.06 -13.32
N ALA A 70 -11.57 -0.22 -13.66
CA ALA A 70 -11.19 -0.70 -14.97
C ALA A 70 -11.84 -2.05 -15.30
N GLU A 71 -11.92 -2.97 -14.35
CA GLU A 71 -12.64 -4.24 -14.50
C GLU A 71 -14.11 -4.00 -14.88
N ASN A 72 -14.81 -3.14 -14.15
CA ASN A 72 -16.21 -2.81 -14.45
C ASN A 72 -16.39 -2.20 -15.84
N VAL A 73 -15.51 -1.29 -16.25
CA VAL A 73 -15.62 -0.60 -17.55
C VAL A 73 -15.21 -1.51 -18.71
N LEU A 74 -14.19 -2.36 -18.54
CA LEU A 74 -13.74 -3.32 -19.56
C LEU A 74 -14.80 -4.37 -19.88
N PHE A 75 -15.56 -4.81 -18.87
CA PHE A 75 -16.69 -5.70 -19.10
C PHE A 75 -17.83 -5.02 -19.89
N ALA A 76 -17.96 -3.68 -19.79
CA ALA A 76 -19.00 -2.93 -20.48
C ALA A 76 -18.61 -2.45 -21.89
N THR A 77 -17.34 -2.07 -22.12
CA THR A 77 -16.92 -1.28 -23.29
C THR A 77 -15.78 -1.99 -24.05
N TYR A 78 -16.13 -3.05 -24.77
CA TYR A 78 -15.16 -3.98 -25.41
C TYR A 78 -14.32 -3.39 -26.55
N ASN A 79 -14.76 -2.35 -27.25
CA ASN A 79 -14.17 -2.05 -28.57
C ASN A 79 -12.87 -1.20 -28.56
N ASN A 80 -12.50 -0.54 -27.45
CA ASN A 80 -11.33 0.38 -27.42
C ASN A 80 -10.32 0.02 -26.30
N TYR A 81 -9.86 -1.23 -26.26
CA TYR A 81 -8.95 -1.73 -25.21
C TYR A 81 -7.63 -0.95 -25.08
N THR A 82 -7.01 -0.60 -26.19
CA THR A 82 -5.70 0.09 -26.23
C THR A 82 -5.82 1.53 -25.74
N GLU A 83 -6.80 2.27 -26.25
CA GLU A 83 -7.08 3.65 -25.83
C GLU A 83 -7.51 3.71 -24.35
N PHE A 84 -8.31 2.74 -23.90
CA PHE A 84 -8.72 2.65 -22.51
C PHE A 84 -7.52 2.32 -21.58
N ALA A 85 -6.60 1.46 -22.01
CA ALA A 85 -5.38 1.14 -21.25
C ALA A 85 -4.46 2.35 -21.06
N GLU A 86 -4.23 3.12 -22.12
CA GLU A 86 -3.39 4.32 -22.06
C GLU A 86 -4.04 5.41 -21.20
N ASN A 87 -5.34 5.64 -21.35
CA ASN A 87 -6.09 6.58 -20.53
C ASN A 87 -6.08 6.17 -19.05
N MET A 88 -6.28 4.88 -18.75
CA MET A 88 -6.22 4.39 -17.37
C MET A 88 -4.83 4.58 -16.77
N LYS A 89 -3.76 4.25 -17.50
CA LYS A 89 -2.38 4.44 -17.03
C LYS A 89 -2.09 5.91 -16.72
N SER A 90 -2.52 6.82 -17.60
CA SER A 90 -2.37 8.27 -17.41
C SER A 90 -3.17 8.75 -16.20
N ASN A 91 -4.42 8.32 -16.07
CA ASN A 91 -5.30 8.70 -14.95
C ASN A 91 -4.76 8.19 -13.62
N LEU A 92 -4.30 6.95 -13.56
CA LEU A 92 -3.68 6.36 -12.37
C LEU A 92 -2.41 7.12 -11.98
N TYR A 93 -1.53 7.42 -12.94
CA TYR A 93 -0.32 8.20 -12.67
C TYR A 93 -0.66 9.57 -12.08
N ASN A 94 -1.64 10.26 -12.66
CA ASN A 94 -2.10 11.55 -12.18
C ASN A 94 -2.73 11.45 -10.78
N ALA A 95 -3.59 10.47 -10.53
CA ALA A 95 -4.21 10.25 -9.23
C ALA A 95 -3.17 9.97 -8.13
N LEU A 96 -2.20 9.10 -8.40
CA LEU A 96 -1.11 8.79 -7.47
C LEU A 96 -0.23 10.02 -7.22
N LYS A 97 0.09 10.79 -8.26
CA LYS A 97 0.92 12.00 -8.13
C LYS A 97 0.21 13.12 -7.36
N ILE A 98 -1.11 13.27 -7.52
CA ILE A 98 -1.91 14.21 -6.73
C ILE A 98 -1.87 13.83 -5.25
N GLU A 99 -2.10 12.56 -4.94
CA GLU A 99 -2.10 12.09 -3.55
C GLU A 99 -0.71 12.19 -2.92
N GLU A 100 0.33 11.84 -3.66
CA GLU A 100 1.73 12.03 -3.26
C GLU A 100 2.00 13.50 -2.93
N THR A 101 1.62 14.42 -3.82
CA THR A 101 1.83 15.87 -3.60
C THR A 101 1.11 16.36 -2.35
N LYS A 102 -0.14 15.93 -2.15
CA LYS A 102 -0.96 16.27 -0.98
C LYS A 102 -0.34 15.72 0.31
N HIS A 103 0.12 14.48 0.30
CA HIS A 103 0.75 13.87 1.45
C HIS A 103 2.11 14.49 1.73
N MET A 104 2.92 14.76 0.72
CA MET A 104 4.21 15.45 0.86
C MET A 104 4.03 16.86 1.43
N ASN A 105 2.97 17.58 1.06
CA ASN A 105 2.63 18.87 1.68
C ASN A 105 2.29 18.70 3.17
N THR A 106 1.52 17.68 3.51
CA THR A 106 1.15 17.37 4.90
C THR A 106 2.36 16.92 5.72
N PHE A 107 3.22 16.10 5.13
CA PHE A 107 4.46 15.59 5.69
C PHE A 107 5.47 16.72 5.93
N ASN A 108 5.63 17.64 4.98
CA ASN A 108 6.48 18.82 5.15
C ASN A 108 5.96 19.73 6.27
N LYS A 109 4.63 19.91 6.39
CA LYS A 109 4.03 20.62 7.53
C LYS A 109 4.32 19.91 8.85
N PHE A 110 4.19 18.58 8.91
CA PHE A 110 4.53 17.77 10.08
C PHE A 110 5.99 17.95 10.50
N ILE A 111 6.93 17.84 9.55
CA ILE A 111 8.37 18.03 9.82
C ILE A 111 8.64 19.44 10.33
N ASN A 112 8.06 20.47 9.71
CA ASN A 112 8.32 21.86 10.08
C ASN A 112 7.77 22.22 11.46
N ASN A 113 6.67 21.58 11.89
CA ASN A 113 6.05 21.79 13.19
C ASN A 113 6.63 20.89 14.30
N SER A 114 7.40 19.87 13.96
CA SER A 114 7.99 18.94 14.93
C SER A 114 9.17 19.56 15.68
N HIS A 115 9.28 19.26 16.98
CA HIS A 115 10.45 19.58 17.79
C HIS A 115 11.73 18.88 17.29
N LEU A 116 11.59 17.80 16.52
CA LEU A 116 12.70 17.02 15.95
C LEU A 116 13.03 17.41 14.50
N LYS A 117 12.55 18.56 14.01
CA LYS A 117 12.70 19.02 12.62
C LYS A 117 14.12 18.89 12.05
N HIS A 118 15.15 19.14 12.86
CA HIS A 118 16.55 19.09 12.42
C HIS A 118 16.97 17.64 12.08
N LEU A 119 16.58 16.68 12.91
CA LEU A 119 16.85 15.26 12.68
C LEU A 119 16.00 14.71 11.53
N MET A 120 14.74 15.13 11.44
CA MET A 120 13.83 14.72 10.38
C MET A 120 14.24 15.23 8.99
N LYS A 121 14.86 16.41 8.88
CA LYS A 121 15.38 16.92 7.61
C LYS A 121 16.39 15.97 6.96
N HIS A 122 17.22 15.32 7.78
CA HIS A 122 18.21 14.35 7.30
C HIS A 122 17.54 13.14 6.63
N TRP A 123 16.53 12.56 7.29
CA TRP A 123 15.81 11.39 6.81
C TRP A 123 14.81 11.68 5.68
N ARG A 124 14.50 12.96 5.42
CA ARG A 124 13.49 13.36 4.45
C ARG A 124 13.83 12.88 3.04
N LEU A 125 15.08 13.04 2.62
CA LEU A 125 15.51 12.64 1.27
C LEU A 125 15.30 11.14 1.07
N ILE A 126 15.79 10.33 2.02
CA ILE A 126 15.71 8.87 2.00
C ILE A 126 14.25 8.39 1.93
N ILE A 127 13.36 9.00 2.73
CA ILE A 127 11.95 8.62 2.73
C ILE A 127 11.24 9.05 1.44
N THR A 128 11.63 10.17 0.85
CA THR A 128 11.10 10.65 -0.44
C THR A 128 11.50 9.71 -1.57
N GLU A 129 12.76 9.30 -1.64
CA GLU A 129 13.24 8.33 -2.64
C GLU A 129 12.55 6.97 -2.49
N LYS A 130 12.39 6.49 -1.24
CA LYS A 130 11.63 5.27 -0.97
C LYS A 130 10.19 5.37 -1.46
N LEU A 131 9.57 6.54 -1.32
CA LEU A 131 8.20 6.76 -1.73
C LEU A 131 8.03 6.71 -3.25
N GLN A 132 8.92 7.40 -3.98
CA GLN A 132 8.95 7.35 -5.44
C GLN A 132 9.16 5.91 -5.93
N THR A 133 10.08 5.19 -5.32
CA THR A 133 10.33 3.77 -5.62
C THR A 133 9.08 2.91 -5.42
N GLU A 134 8.33 3.11 -4.34
CA GLU A 134 7.10 2.36 -4.09
C GLU A 134 5.97 2.74 -5.05
N GLN A 135 5.86 4.02 -5.42
CA GLN A 135 4.90 4.48 -6.42
C GLN A 135 5.16 3.81 -7.78
N GLU A 136 6.41 3.77 -8.23
CA GLU A 136 6.81 3.09 -9.47
C GLU A 136 6.46 1.60 -9.42
N LYS A 137 6.71 0.92 -8.30
CA LYS A 137 6.34 -0.49 -8.11
C LYS A 137 4.82 -0.70 -8.18
N ILE A 138 4.04 0.18 -7.57
CA ILE A 138 2.58 0.12 -7.60
C ILE A 138 2.08 0.24 -9.04
N ILE A 139 2.58 1.24 -9.77
CA ILE A 139 2.21 1.47 -11.17
C ILE A 139 2.57 0.27 -12.04
N TRP A 140 3.78 -0.27 -11.89
CA TRP A 140 4.22 -1.45 -12.64
C TRP A 140 3.35 -2.67 -12.34
N THR A 141 3.04 -2.92 -11.06
CA THR A 141 2.21 -4.06 -10.66
C THR A 141 0.80 -3.95 -11.22
N LEU A 142 0.21 -2.75 -11.14
CA LEU A 142 -1.14 -2.51 -11.65
C LEU A 142 -1.22 -2.63 -13.18
N GLN A 143 -0.19 -2.19 -13.90
CA GLN A 143 -0.11 -2.40 -15.35
C GLN A 143 -0.14 -3.89 -15.67
N LYS A 144 0.69 -4.68 -15.00
CA LYS A 144 0.72 -6.13 -15.19
C LYS A 144 -0.61 -6.80 -14.84
N ASP A 145 -1.26 -6.36 -13.78
CA ASP A 145 -2.56 -6.94 -13.38
C ASP A 145 -3.70 -6.51 -14.31
N TYR A 146 -3.61 -5.32 -14.87
CA TYR A 146 -4.51 -4.85 -15.93
C TYR A 146 -4.32 -5.64 -17.24
N GLU A 147 -3.09 -5.90 -17.67
CA GLU A 147 -2.81 -6.73 -18.85
C GLU A 147 -3.45 -8.12 -18.71
N LYS A 148 -3.28 -8.76 -17.55
CA LYS A 148 -3.94 -10.04 -17.24
C LYS A 148 -5.46 -9.92 -17.23
N LEU A 149 -6.00 -8.81 -16.73
CA LEU A 149 -7.43 -8.57 -16.73
C LEU A 149 -7.98 -8.48 -18.16
N VAL A 150 -7.31 -7.74 -19.04
CA VAL A 150 -7.66 -7.66 -20.46
C VAL A 150 -7.65 -9.05 -21.11
N GLU A 151 -6.59 -9.84 -20.86
CA GLU A 151 -6.49 -11.20 -21.36
C GLU A 151 -7.65 -12.09 -20.89
N ARG A 152 -7.99 -12.03 -19.59
CA ARG A 152 -9.15 -12.75 -19.03
C ARG A 152 -10.47 -12.35 -19.68
N VAL A 153 -10.69 -11.05 -19.91
CA VAL A 153 -11.92 -10.57 -20.55
C VAL A 153 -12.02 -11.06 -22.00
N LYS A 154 -10.91 -11.06 -22.75
CA LYS A 154 -10.86 -11.61 -24.12
C LYS A 154 -11.23 -13.10 -24.14
N LEU A 155 -10.55 -13.90 -23.32
CA LEU A 155 -10.80 -15.35 -23.22
C LEU A 155 -12.25 -15.67 -22.84
N LYS A 156 -12.81 -14.96 -21.86
CA LYS A 156 -14.19 -15.15 -21.43
C LYS A 156 -15.18 -14.89 -22.57
N ARG A 157 -14.91 -13.88 -23.40
CA ARG A 157 -15.77 -13.57 -24.54
C ARG A 157 -15.65 -14.59 -25.67
N GLU A 158 -14.43 -15.04 -25.99
CA GLU A 158 -14.22 -16.13 -26.96
C GLU A 158 -14.93 -17.41 -26.53
N GLN A 159 -14.99 -17.69 -25.23
CA GLN A 159 -15.78 -18.79 -24.69
C GLN A 159 -17.28 -18.54 -24.86
N SER A 160 -17.79 -17.34 -24.53
CA SER A 160 -19.20 -17.00 -24.72
C SER A 160 -19.63 -17.08 -26.19
N LEU A 161 -18.80 -16.62 -27.12
CA LEU A 161 -19.08 -16.70 -28.56
C LEU A 161 -19.18 -18.15 -29.04
N ARG A 162 -18.20 -18.99 -28.68
CA ARG A 162 -18.26 -20.43 -28.99
C ARG A 162 -19.48 -21.09 -28.38
N GLN A 163 -19.84 -20.73 -27.15
CA GLN A 163 -21.03 -21.26 -26.50
C GLN A 163 -22.30 -20.88 -27.26
N THR A 164 -22.44 -19.62 -27.69
CA THR A 164 -23.59 -19.19 -28.50
C THR A 164 -23.65 -19.91 -29.85
N GLU A 165 -22.51 -20.14 -30.50
CA GLU A 165 -22.44 -20.91 -31.75
C GLU A 165 -22.92 -22.35 -31.55
N TYR A 166 -22.45 -23.03 -30.49
CA TYR A 166 -22.91 -24.38 -30.15
C TYR A 166 -24.40 -24.43 -29.80
N GLU A 167 -24.90 -23.45 -29.05
CA GLU A 167 -26.34 -23.35 -28.72
C GLU A 167 -27.18 -23.17 -29.99
N GLU A 168 -26.73 -22.34 -30.95
CA GLU A 168 -27.41 -22.17 -32.24
C GLU A 168 -27.40 -23.45 -33.09
N GLU A 169 -26.29 -24.18 -33.14
CA GLU A 169 -26.18 -25.46 -33.85
C GLU A 169 -27.12 -26.52 -33.25
N LEU A 170 -27.13 -26.65 -31.92
CA LEU A 170 -28.05 -27.55 -31.22
C LEU A 170 -29.51 -27.19 -31.51
N MET A 171 -29.86 -25.90 -31.49
CA MET A 171 -31.21 -25.45 -31.82
C MET A 171 -31.61 -25.74 -33.27
N LYS A 172 -30.66 -25.69 -34.22
CA LYS A 172 -30.90 -26.12 -35.62
C LYS A 172 -31.12 -27.63 -35.70
N MET A 173 -30.30 -28.43 -35.03
CA MET A 173 -30.48 -29.89 -35.01
C MET A 173 -31.82 -30.30 -34.41
N VAL A 174 -32.22 -29.69 -33.29
CA VAL A 174 -33.53 -29.96 -32.65
C VAL A 174 -34.69 -29.62 -33.60
N ARG A 175 -34.62 -28.50 -34.32
CA ARG A 175 -35.65 -28.15 -35.32
C ARG A 175 -35.75 -29.19 -36.44
N ASN A 176 -34.61 -29.58 -37.01
CA ASN A 176 -34.58 -30.56 -38.10
C ASN A 176 -35.17 -31.91 -37.67
N LEU A 177 -34.83 -32.40 -36.46
CA LEU A 177 -35.38 -33.64 -35.92
C LEU A 177 -36.91 -33.58 -35.73
N ASN A 178 -37.43 -32.46 -35.25
CA ASN A 178 -38.87 -32.27 -35.08
C ASN A 178 -39.60 -32.21 -36.43
N GLU A 179 -38.99 -31.63 -37.46
CA GLU A 179 -39.55 -31.60 -38.82
C GLU A 179 -39.58 -32.99 -39.48
N ASP A 180 -38.56 -33.82 -39.26
CA ASP A 180 -38.53 -35.20 -39.77
C ASP A 180 -39.54 -36.11 -39.07
N GLN A 181 -39.76 -35.95 -37.76
CA GLN A 181 -40.80 -36.68 -37.03
C GLN A 181 -42.22 -36.28 -37.46
N GLY A 182 -42.45 -35.00 -37.79
CA GLY A 182 -43.73 -34.52 -38.31
C GLY A 182 -44.06 -35.01 -39.73
N ARG A 183 -43.05 -35.36 -40.53
CA ARG A 183 -43.22 -35.97 -41.86
C ARG A 183 -43.44 -37.48 -41.82
N SER A 184 -42.93 -38.17 -40.80
CA SER A 184 -43.13 -39.62 -40.64
C SER A 184 -44.51 -40.01 -40.09
N CYS A 185 -45.31 -39.06 -39.61
CA CYS A 185 -46.65 -39.30 -39.03
C CYS A 185 -47.81 -38.83 -39.93
N ARG A 186 -47.55 -38.45 -41.20
CA ARG A 186 -48.58 -38.19 -42.23
C ARG A 186 -48.51 -39.26 -43.31
#